data_AF-A0A4Q3AAB6-F1
#
_entry.id   AF-A0A4Q3AAB6-F1
#
_cell.length_a   1.000
_cell.length_b   1.000
_cell.length_c   1.000
_cell.angle_alpha   90.00
_cell.angle_beta   90.00
_cell.angle_gamma   90.00
#
_symmetry.space_group_name_H-M   'P 1'
#
loop_
_entity.id
_entity.type
_entity.pdbx_description
1 polymer ?
#
loop_
_entity_poly.entity_id
_entity_poly.type
_entity_poly.pdbx_seq_one_letter_code
_entity_poly.pdbx_strand_id
1 'polypeptide(L)'
;MITPSAKPLHAPTLHHLEQLMTGLLEGVILMDPTGVILSANPAALAMHGVKAVEDLGDTADAYASRFRLRYRDRRTLPRRDYPLMRLLKGESFPDLIVEVTPVDADQPCWVHQVRDIVMDEDGGEPDCLG
;
A
#
# COMPACT_ATOMS: atom_id res chain seq x y z
N MET A 1 -27.99 24.27 32.54
CA MET A 1 -26.61 24.07 32.03
C MET A 1 -26.55 22.66 31.49
N ILE A 2 -26.38 22.48 30.19
CA ILE A 2 -26.29 21.18 29.52
C ILE A 2 -24.86 21.01 29.07
N THR A 3 -24.12 20.11 29.73
CA THR A 3 -22.79 19.67 29.35
C THR A 3 -22.92 18.75 28.13
N PRO A 4 -22.24 19.00 27.00
CA PRO A 4 -22.25 18.04 25.90
C PRO A 4 -21.39 16.83 26.27
N SER A 5 -22.01 15.66 26.16
CA SER A 5 -21.39 14.34 26.30
C SER A 5 -20.31 14.16 25.23
N ALA A 6 -19.05 14.00 25.65
CA ALA A 6 -17.95 13.67 24.75
C ALA A 6 -18.20 12.27 24.16
N LYS A 7 -18.51 12.23 22.87
CA LYS A 7 -18.66 11.00 22.09
C LYS A 7 -17.29 10.29 22.05
N PRO A 8 -17.19 9.00 22.39
CA PRO A 8 -15.92 8.30 22.29
C PRO A 8 -15.47 8.25 20.82
N LEU A 9 -14.22 8.65 20.57
CA LEU A 9 -13.57 8.43 19.28
C LEU A 9 -13.48 6.92 19.07
N HIS A 10 -14.30 6.39 18.16
CA HIS A 10 -14.16 5.01 17.72
C HIS A 10 -12.83 4.91 16.95
N ALA A 11 -11.91 4.06 17.43
CA ALA A 11 -10.80 3.62 16.59
C ALA A 11 -11.37 3.17 15.24
N PRO A 12 -10.81 3.62 14.11
CA PRO A 12 -11.38 3.31 12.80
C PRO A 12 -11.34 1.81 12.58
N THR A 13 -12.52 1.19 12.43
CA THR A 13 -12.63 -0.22 12.05
C THR A 13 -11.97 -0.42 10.69
N LEU A 14 -11.35 -1.58 10.42
CA LEU A 14 -10.74 -1.91 9.12
C LEU A 14 -11.66 -1.55 7.93
N HIS A 15 -12.95 -1.84 8.06
CA HIS A 15 -13.96 -1.48 7.05
C HIS A 15 -14.10 0.02 6.81
N HIS A 16 -13.96 0.85 7.86
CA HIS A 16 -14.03 2.30 7.74
C HIS A 16 -12.81 2.87 7.00
N LEU A 17 -11.62 2.31 7.26
CA LEU A 17 -10.41 2.64 6.49
C LEU A 17 -10.59 2.26 5.02
N GLU A 18 -11.07 1.06 4.72
CA GLU A 18 -11.36 0.62 3.35
C GLU A 18 -12.29 1.58 2.60
N GLN A 19 -13.36 2.05 3.27
CA GLN A 19 -14.30 3.00 2.66
C GLN A 19 -13.67 4.36 2.36
N LEU A 20 -12.81 4.89 3.24
CA LEU A 20 -12.10 6.15 3.00
C LEU A 20 -11.09 6.02 1.85
N MET A 21 -10.38 4.88 1.79
CA MET A 21 -9.38 4.61 0.76
C MET A 21 -10.00 4.39 -0.62
N THR A 22 -11.27 4.01 -0.69
CA THR A 22 -11.98 3.74 -1.96
C THR A 22 -12.13 4.99 -2.85
N GLY A 23 -12.15 6.19 -2.26
CA GLY A 23 -12.27 7.45 -3.01
C GLY A 23 -10.93 8.03 -3.49
N LEU A 24 -9.80 7.45 -3.08
CA LEU A 24 -8.48 7.97 -3.43
C LEU A 24 -8.10 7.56 -4.85
N LEU A 25 -7.54 8.52 -5.60
CA LEU A 25 -6.86 8.23 -6.86
C LEU A 25 -5.52 7.50 -6.63
N GLU A 26 -5.02 7.54 -5.39
CA GLU A 26 -3.81 6.86 -4.95
C GLU A 26 -4.12 5.40 -4.63
N GLY A 27 -3.30 4.49 -5.16
CA GLY A 27 -3.37 3.07 -4.84
C GLY A 27 -2.83 2.82 -3.44
N VAL A 28 -3.59 2.14 -2.61
CA VAL A 28 -3.17 1.75 -1.26
C VAL A 28 -3.29 0.24 -1.08
N ILE A 29 -2.23 -0.35 -0.54
CA ILE A 29 -2.14 -1.76 -0.17
C ILE A 29 -1.87 -1.82 1.33
N LEU A 30 -2.71 -2.55 2.05
CA LEU A 30 -2.52 -2.84 3.47
C LEU A 30 -1.85 -4.21 3.62
N MET A 31 -0.84 -4.25 4.49
CA MET A 31 -0.06 -5.45 4.76
C MET A 31 0.20 -5.57 6.26
N ASP A 32 0.22 -6.80 6.76
CA ASP A 32 0.60 -7.08 8.14
C ASP A 32 2.15 -7.18 8.30
N PRO A 33 2.67 -7.15 9.54
CA PRO A 33 4.12 -7.25 9.77
C PRO A 33 4.76 -8.58 9.34
N THR A 34 3.96 -9.62 9.04
CA THR A 34 4.46 -10.90 8.53
C THR A 34 4.58 -10.92 7.01
N GLY A 35 4.08 -9.89 6.34
CA GLY A 35 4.12 -9.76 4.88
C GLY A 35 2.86 -10.24 4.17
N VAL A 36 1.78 -10.52 4.91
CA VAL A 36 0.49 -10.88 4.30
C VAL A 36 -0.20 -9.61 3.80
N ILE A 37 -0.66 -9.63 2.56
CA ILE A 37 -1.46 -8.53 2.00
C ILE A 37 -2.90 -8.72 2.50
N LEU A 38 -3.34 -7.79 3.35
CA LEU A 38 -4.66 -7.85 3.98
C LEU A 38 -5.76 -7.28 3.09
N SER A 39 -5.47 -6.17 2.39
CA SER A 39 -6.41 -5.52 1.50
C SER A 39 -5.72 -4.60 0.51
N ALA A 40 -6.41 -4.25 -0.57
CA ALA A 40 -5.99 -3.22 -1.49
C ALA A 40 -7.21 -2.45 -1.99
N ASN A 41 -7.10 -1.13 -2.09
CA ASN A 41 -8.20 -0.31 -2.60
C ASN A 41 -8.37 -0.50 -4.13
N PRO A 42 -9.52 -0.10 -4.70
CA PRO A 42 -9.76 -0.25 -6.14
C PRO A 42 -8.71 0.44 -7.02
N ALA A 43 -8.15 1.57 -6.57
CA ALA A 43 -7.08 2.26 -7.29
C ALA A 43 -5.81 1.39 -7.38
N ALA A 44 -5.41 0.72 -6.29
CA ALA A 44 -4.29 -0.21 -6.30
C ALA A 44 -4.56 -1.39 -7.22
N LEU A 45 -5.74 -2.00 -7.17
CA LEU A 45 -6.08 -3.13 -8.05
C LEU A 45 -6.02 -2.71 -9.54
N ALA A 46 -6.60 -1.55 -9.87
CA ALA A 46 -6.53 -0.98 -11.22
C ALA A 46 -5.08 -0.70 -11.64
N MET A 47 -4.26 -0.11 -10.75
CA MET A 47 -2.82 0.13 -10.93
C MET A 47 -1.97 -1.14 -11.01
N HIS A 48 -2.53 -2.31 -10.73
CA HIS A 48 -1.84 -3.58 -10.92
C HIS A 48 -2.46 -4.38 -12.08
N GLY A 49 -3.52 -3.86 -12.71
CA GLY A 49 -4.25 -4.53 -13.78
C GLY A 49 -5.01 -5.77 -13.31
N VAL A 50 -5.31 -5.87 -12.01
CA VAL A 50 -5.97 -7.02 -11.39
C VAL A 50 -7.37 -6.67 -10.89
N LYS A 51 -8.17 -7.68 -10.54
CA LYS A 51 -9.56 -7.50 -10.12
C LYS A 51 -9.80 -7.79 -8.65
N ALA A 52 -8.95 -8.61 -8.04
CA ALA A 52 -9.08 -9.01 -6.64
C ALA A 52 -7.73 -8.92 -5.92
N VAL A 53 -7.77 -8.86 -4.58
CA VAL A 53 -6.56 -8.71 -3.75
C VAL A 53 -5.65 -9.93 -3.89
N GLU A 54 -6.25 -11.12 -3.99
CA GLU A 54 -5.55 -12.40 -4.15
C GLU A 54 -4.73 -12.45 -5.44
N ASP A 55 -5.11 -11.67 -6.46
CA ASP A 55 -4.37 -11.56 -7.72
C ASP A 55 -3.04 -10.79 -7.54
N LEU A 56 -2.96 -9.87 -6.56
CA LEU A 56 -1.70 -9.21 -6.19
C LEU A 56 -0.69 -10.21 -5.62
N GLY A 57 -1.17 -11.28 -5.00
CA GLY A 57 -0.40 -12.22 -4.21
C GLY A 57 -0.79 -12.10 -2.75
N ASP A 58 -1.00 -13.24 -2.09
CA ASP A 58 -1.38 -13.25 -0.67
C ASP A 58 -0.25 -12.71 0.24
N THR A 59 0.99 -12.70 -0.27
CA THR A 59 2.16 -12.22 0.43
C THR A 59 3.01 -11.27 -0.40
N ALA A 60 3.85 -10.53 0.30
CA ALA A 60 4.86 -9.65 -0.25
C ALA A 60 5.81 -10.38 -1.24
N ASP A 61 6.23 -11.61 -0.91
CA ASP A 61 7.04 -12.44 -1.80
C ASP A 61 6.26 -12.90 -3.05
N ALA A 62 5.00 -13.30 -2.86
CA ALA A 62 4.13 -13.66 -3.98
C ALA A 62 3.93 -12.47 -4.92
N TYR A 63 3.74 -11.27 -4.38
CA TYR A 63 3.71 -10.02 -5.13
C TYR A 63 4.99 -9.82 -5.93
N ALA A 64 6.17 -9.95 -5.30
CA ALA A 64 7.46 -9.79 -5.98
C ALA A 64 7.72 -10.83 -7.09
N SER A 65 7.02 -11.97 -7.05
CA SER A 65 7.05 -12.98 -8.11
C SER A 65 6.17 -12.64 -9.30
N ARG A 66 5.06 -11.91 -9.09
CA ARG A 66 4.05 -11.57 -10.10
C ARG A 66 4.29 -10.23 -10.78
N PHE A 67 5.00 -9.31 -10.13
CA PHE A 67 5.25 -7.97 -10.64
C PHE A 67 6.74 -7.64 -10.77
N ARG A 68 7.08 -6.99 -11.89
CA ARG A 68 8.38 -6.37 -12.14
C ARG A 68 8.26 -4.88 -11.87
N LEU A 69 9.08 -4.39 -10.95
CA LEU A 69 9.19 -2.96 -10.66
C LEU A 69 10.46 -2.39 -11.28
N ARG A 70 10.35 -1.18 -11.80
CA ARG A 70 11.48 -0.38 -12.30
C ARG A 70 11.39 1.01 -11.68
N TYR A 71 12.52 1.68 -11.54
CA TYR A 71 12.50 3.12 -11.33
C TYR A 71 11.93 3.82 -12.58
N ARG A 72 11.47 5.07 -12.42
CA ARG A 72 11.02 5.92 -13.54
C ARG A 72 12.06 6.07 -14.65
N ASP A 73 13.35 6.01 -14.33
CA ASP A 73 14.44 6.04 -15.32
C ASP A 73 14.63 4.69 -16.05
N ARG A 74 13.68 3.76 -15.88
CA ARG A 74 13.64 2.41 -16.39
C ARG A 74 14.76 1.50 -15.87
N ARG A 75 15.52 1.86 -14.84
CA ARG A 75 16.40 0.88 -14.18
C ARG A 75 15.58 -0.14 -13.40
N THR A 76 15.97 -1.40 -13.48
CA THR A 76 15.31 -2.47 -12.72
C THR A 76 15.48 -2.23 -11.22
N LEU A 77 14.38 -2.29 -10.48
CA LEU A 77 14.42 -2.31 -9.03
C LEU A 77 14.68 -3.75 -8.60
N PRO A 78 15.71 -4.06 -7.80
CA PRO A 78 15.89 -5.42 -7.29
C PRO A 78 14.77 -5.73 -6.28
N ARG A 79 14.33 -6.99 -6.22
CA ARG A 79 13.20 -7.42 -5.36
C ARG A 79 13.34 -6.97 -3.91
N ARG A 80 14.55 -7.06 -3.33
CA ARG A 80 14.84 -6.62 -1.96
C ARG A 80 14.56 -5.15 -1.66
N ASP A 81 14.46 -4.33 -2.71
CA ASP A 81 14.25 -2.88 -2.64
C ASP A 81 12.82 -2.51 -3.08
N TYR A 82 11.96 -3.51 -3.36
CA TYR A 82 10.53 -3.27 -3.60
C TYR A 82 9.90 -2.64 -2.34
N PRO A 83 8.91 -1.73 -2.50
CA PRO A 83 8.26 -1.06 -1.39
C PRO A 83 7.82 -2.01 -0.27
N LEU A 84 7.12 -3.10 -0.63
CA LEU A 84 6.62 -4.10 0.33
C LEU A 84 7.77 -4.81 1.07
N MET A 85 8.93 -5.05 0.44
CA MET A 85 10.08 -5.67 1.11
C MET A 85 10.77 -4.73 2.08
N ARG A 86 10.81 -3.45 1.72
CA ARG A 86 11.41 -2.41 2.55
C ARG A 86 10.58 -2.17 3.81
N LEU A 87 9.25 -2.16 3.68
CA LEU A 87 8.33 -2.13 4.82
C LEU A 87 8.60 -3.28 5.80
N LEU A 88 8.76 -4.52 5.31
CA LEU A 88 9.02 -5.68 6.17
C LEU A 88 10.36 -5.64 6.92
N LYS A 89 11.32 -4.84 6.42
CA LYS A 89 12.59 -4.60 7.10
C LYS A 89 12.54 -3.42 8.09
N GLY A 90 11.40 -2.74 8.19
CA GLY A 90 11.28 -1.48 8.93
C GLY A 90 12.00 -0.32 8.25
N GLU A 91 12.25 -0.39 6.94
CA GLU A 91 12.84 0.70 6.17
C GLU A 91 11.74 1.65 5.66
N SER A 92 11.88 2.94 5.94
CA SER A 92 11.06 3.99 5.32
C SER A 92 11.56 4.39 3.93
N PHE A 93 10.64 4.86 3.08
CA PHE A 93 10.97 5.28 1.72
C PHE A 93 10.10 6.43 1.24
N PRO A 94 10.45 7.67 1.59
CA PRO A 94 9.76 8.82 1.03
C PRO A 94 10.01 8.90 -0.48
N ASP A 95 8.95 9.13 -1.24
CA ASP A 95 8.97 9.57 -2.64
C ASP A 95 9.58 8.58 -3.65
N LEU A 96 9.40 7.29 -3.42
CA LEU A 96 9.80 6.28 -4.40
C LEU A 96 8.80 6.25 -5.57
N ILE A 97 9.26 6.63 -6.76
CA ILE A 97 8.48 6.52 -8.00
C ILE A 97 8.88 5.25 -8.75
N VAL A 98 7.93 4.33 -8.91
CA VAL A 98 8.14 3.05 -9.62
C VAL A 98 7.17 2.86 -10.78
N GLU A 99 7.68 2.19 -11.82
CA GLU A 99 6.90 1.59 -12.89
C GLU A 99 6.60 0.12 -12.53
N VAL A 100 5.31 -0.25 -12.50
CA VAL A 100 4.87 -1.62 -12.20
C VAL A 100 4.40 -2.31 -13.47
N THR A 101 4.88 -3.54 -13.69
CA THR A 101 4.53 -4.37 -14.84
C THR A 101 4.23 -5.80 -14.37
N PRO A 102 3.04 -6.38 -14.62
CA PRO A 102 2.84 -7.81 -14.45
C PRO A 102 3.89 -8.61 -15.24
N VAL A 103 4.37 -9.73 -14.70
CA VAL A 103 5.40 -10.55 -15.37
C VAL A 103 4.91 -11.05 -16.73
N ASP A 104 3.62 -11.33 -16.84
CA ASP A 104 2.97 -11.83 -18.06
C ASP A 104 2.56 -10.71 -19.05
N ALA A 105 2.85 -9.45 -18.73
CA ALA A 105 2.56 -8.30 -19.57
C ALA A 105 3.83 -7.69 -20.17
N ASP A 106 3.75 -7.29 -21.45
CA ASP A 106 4.86 -6.74 -22.23
C ASP A 106 4.99 -5.22 -22.12
N GLN A 107 4.00 -4.54 -21.52
CA GLN A 107 3.98 -3.08 -21.37
C GLN A 107 3.84 -2.70 -19.89
N PRO A 108 4.62 -1.70 -19.41
CA PRO A 108 4.44 -1.17 -18.07
C PRO A 108 3.05 -0.62 -17.95
N CYS A 109 2.38 -1.00 -16.88
CA CYS A 109 0.99 -0.65 -16.74
C CYS A 109 0.86 0.72 -16.06
N TRP A 110 1.73 1.08 -15.11
CA TRP A 110 1.51 2.28 -14.28
C TRP A 110 2.79 2.86 -13.66
N VAL A 111 2.77 4.17 -13.38
CA VAL A 111 3.79 4.92 -12.61
C VAL A 111 3.11 5.49 -11.37
N HIS A 112 3.63 5.24 -10.17
CA HIS A 112 3.08 5.86 -8.95
C HIS A 112 4.16 6.21 -7.92
N GLN A 113 3.85 7.21 -7.09
CA GLN A 113 4.61 7.58 -5.90
C GLN A 113 4.14 6.68 -4.76
N VAL A 114 5.07 6.00 -4.08
CA VAL A 114 4.77 5.17 -2.92
C VAL A 114 5.15 5.91 -1.65
N ARG A 115 4.30 5.85 -0.63
CA ARG A 115 4.56 6.36 0.71
C ARG A 115 4.31 5.25 1.73
N ASP A 116 5.16 5.15 2.73
CA ASP A 116 4.95 4.29 3.88
C ASP A 116 4.12 4.99 4.96
N ILE A 117 3.21 4.24 5.58
CA ILE A 117 2.49 4.63 6.79
C ILE A 117 2.54 3.43 7.73
N VAL A 118 3.17 3.59 8.89
CA VAL A 118 3.23 2.56 9.95
C VAL A 118 2.28 2.99 11.05
N MET A 119 1.27 2.19 11.35
CA MET A 119 0.37 2.41 12.49
C MET A 119 0.90 1.62 13.69
N ASP A 120 1.00 2.28 14.84
CA ASP A 120 1.19 1.61 16.13
C ASP A 120 -0.12 0.99 16.64
N GLU A 121 -0.04 0.11 17.64
CA GLU A 121 -1.21 -0.59 18.22
C GLU A 121 -2.26 0.37 18.82
N ASP A 122 -1.92 1.65 19.05
CA ASP A 122 -2.78 2.63 19.71
C ASP A 122 -3.55 3.55 18.74
N GLY A 123 -3.34 3.40 17.42
CA GLY A 123 -4.00 4.27 16.44
C GLY A 123 -3.61 5.75 16.62
N GLY A 124 -2.38 6.00 17.07
CA GLY A 124 -1.81 7.33 17.16
C GLY A 124 -1.81 8.03 15.81
N GLU A 125 -1.90 9.37 15.82
CA GLU A 125 -1.85 10.17 14.59
C GLU A 125 -0.64 9.74 13.74
N PRO A 126 -0.84 9.47 12.44
CA PRO A 126 0.26 9.16 11.56
C PRO A 126 1.26 10.32 11.63
N ASP A 127 2.52 10.00 11.92
CA ASP A 127 3.59 10.99 11.97
C ASP A 127 3.82 11.48 10.53
N CYS A 128 2.98 12.42 10.11
CA CYS A 128 3.08 13.12 8.85
C CYS A 128 4.28 14.06 8.98
N LEU A 129 5.49 13.55 8.68
CA LEU A 129 6.63 14.41 8.43
C LEU A 129 6.35 15.20 7.14
N GLY A 130 5.98 16.47 7.33
CA GLY A 130 5.84 17.46 6.26
C GLY A 130 7.16 17.97 5.69
#